data_AF-A0A536ESQ7-F1
#
_entry.id   AF-A0A536ESQ7-F1
#
_cell.length_a   1.000
_cell.length_b   1.000
_cell.length_c   1.000
_cell.angle_alpha   90.00
_cell.angle_beta   90.00
_cell.angle_gamma   90.00
#
_symmetry.space_group_name_H-M   'P 1'
#
loop_
_entity.id
_entity.type
_entity.pdbx_description
1 polymer ?
#
loop_
_entity_poly.entity_id
_entity_poly.type
_entity_poly.pdbx_seq_one_letter_code
_entity_poly.pdbx_strand_id
1 'polypeptide(L)'
;RQHGAVSEQTAAAMAEGVRQLLRADVGVSITGVAGPDAEESKPAGLTFIGIATDVSKTHRFQWNGDRWDNRRRSVIAALELLVRALEL
;
A
#
# COMPACT_ATOMS: atom_id res chain seq x y z
N ARG A 1 -0.04 -6.87 -18.01
CA ARG A 1 0.23 -6.11 -16.76
C ARG A 1 0.77 -4.75 -17.15
N GLN A 2 -0.02 -3.68 -17.09
CA GLN A 2 0.36 -2.36 -17.64
C GLN A 2 0.98 -1.38 -16.62
N HIS A 3 0.74 -1.57 -15.31
CA HIS A 3 1.13 -0.58 -14.28
C HIS A 3 2.36 -0.97 -13.43
N GLY A 4 2.81 -2.24 -13.49
CA GLY A 4 3.91 -2.76 -12.68
C GLY A 4 3.56 -2.92 -11.18
N ALA A 5 4.39 -3.67 -10.44
CA ALA A 5 4.09 -4.08 -9.06
C ALA A 5 3.93 -2.89 -8.10
N VAL A 6 4.78 -1.87 -8.22
CA VAL A 6 4.70 -0.64 -7.40
C VAL A 6 3.87 0.41 -8.13
N SER A 7 2.56 0.38 -7.95
CA SER A 7 1.61 1.30 -8.57
C SER A 7 0.33 1.41 -7.75
N GLU A 8 -0.42 2.49 -7.95
CA GLU A 8 -1.74 2.69 -7.36
C GLU A 8 -2.72 1.57 -7.76
N GLN A 9 -2.74 1.21 -9.05
CA GLN A 9 -3.62 0.17 -9.58
C GLN A 9 -3.31 -1.19 -8.96
N THR A 10 -2.03 -1.48 -8.72
CA THR A 10 -1.65 -2.74 -8.06
C THR A 10 -2.03 -2.74 -6.59
N ALA A 11 -1.86 -1.62 -5.87
CA ALA A 11 -2.31 -1.51 -4.49
C ALA A 11 -3.83 -1.73 -4.38
N ALA A 12 -4.63 -1.08 -5.23
CA ALA A 12 -6.07 -1.27 -5.28
C ALA A 12 -6.46 -2.73 -5.56
N ALA A 13 -5.87 -3.32 -6.61
CA ALA A 13 -6.18 -4.70 -7.01
C ALA A 13 -5.77 -5.72 -5.93
N MET A 14 -4.64 -5.51 -5.24
CA MET A 14 -4.20 -6.38 -4.13
C MET A 14 -5.15 -6.30 -2.94
N ALA A 15 -5.58 -5.10 -2.55
CA ALA A 15 -6.47 -4.90 -1.41
C ALA A 15 -7.86 -5.51 -1.68
N GLU A 16 -8.42 -5.23 -2.86
CA GLU A 16 -9.71 -5.80 -3.27
C GLU A 16 -9.62 -7.33 -3.44
N GLY A 17 -8.52 -7.80 -4.05
CA GLY A 17 -8.29 -9.22 -4.27
C GLY A 17 -8.23 -10.03 -2.98
N VAL A 18 -7.49 -9.55 -1.96
CA VAL A 18 -7.41 -10.24 -0.67
C VAL A 18 -8.73 -10.20 0.10
N ARG A 19 -9.47 -9.07 0.04
CA ARG A 19 -10.81 -8.93 0.63
C ARG A 19 -11.75 -10.00 0.07
N GLN A 20 -11.83 -10.11 -1.25
CA GLN A 20 -12.71 -11.07 -1.94
C GLN A 20 -12.28 -12.52 -1.73
N LEU A 21 -10.98 -12.80 -1.85
CA LEU A 21 -10.44 -14.15 -1.69
C LEU A 21 -10.73 -14.74 -0.32
N LEU A 22 -10.61 -13.92 0.72
CA LEU A 22 -10.82 -14.33 2.11
C LEU A 22 -12.26 -14.12 2.60
N ARG A 23 -13.12 -13.51 1.78
CA ARG A 23 -14.47 -13.07 2.18
C ARG A 23 -14.44 -12.23 3.47
N ALA A 24 -13.42 -11.37 3.57
CA ALA A 24 -13.25 -10.46 4.68
C ALA A 24 -14.02 -9.15 4.43
N ASP A 25 -14.39 -8.45 5.50
CA ASP A 25 -15.01 -7.14 5.39
C ASP A 25 -14.04 -6.09 4.80
N VAL A 26 -12.75 -6.24 5.14
CA VAL A 26 -11.68 -5.30 4.76
C VAL A 26 -10.48 -6.03 4.17
N GLY A 27 -9.90 -5.44 3.12
CA GLY A 27 -8.60 -5.83 2.57
C GLY A 27 -7.60 -4.69 2.67
N VAL A 28 -6.34 -5.00 3.01
CA VAL A 28 -5.25 -4.02 3.09
C VAL A 28 -4.09 -4.51 2.24
N SER A 29 -3.48 -3.61 1.49
CA SER A 29 -2.30 -3.89 0.68
C SER A 29 -1.22 -2.83 0.86
N ILE A 30 0.04 -3.25 0.69
CA ILE A 30 1.19 -2.36 0.62
C ILE A 30 2.04 -2.84 -0.56
N THR A 31 2.40 -1.92 -1.45
CA THR A 31 3.40 -2.16 -2.50
C THR A 31 4.32 -0.95 -2.63
N GLY A 32 5.62 -1.17 -2.66
CA GLY A 32 6.59 -0.07 -2.61
C GLY A 32 8.03 -0.51 -2.79
N VAL A 33 8.88 0.46 -3.08
CA VAL A 33 10.34 0.28 -3.15
C VAL A 33 10.91 0.61 -1.79
N ALA A 34 11.22 -0.38 -0.96
CA ALA A 34 11.72 -0.12 0.39
C ALA A 34 13.12 0.55 0.39
N GLY A 35 13.90 0.43 -0.69
CA GLY A 35 15.29 0.87 -0.78
C GLY A 35 16.30 -0.21 -0.37
N PRO A 36 17.61 0.11 -0.28
CA PRO A 36 18.17 1.46 -0.41
C PRO A 36 18.14 2.00 -1.85
N ASP A 37 18.17 1.11 -2.85
CA ASP A 37 18.19 1.50 -4.26
C ASP A 37 16.79 1.73 -4.83
N ALA A 38 16.74 2.50 -5.92
CA ALA A 38 15.56 2.62 -6.76
C ALA A 38 15.25 1.29 -7.48
N GLU A 39 14.00 1.10 -7.87
CA GLU A 39 13.59 0.00 -8.75
C GLU A 39 13.09 0.59 -10.07
N GLU A 40 13.80 0.30 -11.18
CA GLU A 40 13.56 0.95 -12.48
C GLU A 40 13.60 2.49 -12.36
N SER A 41 12.49 3.18 -12.64
CA SER A 41 12.32 4.63 -12.51
C SER A 41 11.67 5.07 -11.18
N LYS A 42 11.47 4.13 -10.24
CA LYS A 42 10.76 4.36 -8.99
C LYS A 42 11.74 4.58 -7.84
N PRO A 43 11.74 5.76 -7.18
CA PRO A 43 12.70 6.05 -6.13
C PRO A 43 12.47 5.15 -4.91
N ALA A 44 13.55 4.88 -4.18
CA ALA A 44 13.46 4.27 -2.85
C ALA A 44 12.52 5.09 -1.95
N GLY A 45 11.75 4.41 -1.11
CA GLY A 45 10.74 4.99 -0.25
C GLY A 45 9.36 5.19 -0.90
N LEU A 46 9.24 5.06 -2.23
CA LEU A 46 7.93 5.12 -2.88
C LEU A 46 7.04 3.97 -2.41
N THR A 47 5.90 4.27 -1.81
CA THR A 47 4.92 3.28 -1.35
C THR A 47 3.50 3.65 -1.76
N PHE A 48 2.72 2.66 -2.16
CA PHE A 48 1.27 2.73 -2.31
C PHE A 48 0.60 1.79 -1.31
N ILE A 49 -0.45 2.27 -0.66
CA ILE A 49 -1.25 1.52 0.31
C ILE A 49 -2.69 1.50 -0.18
N GLY A 50 -3.28 0.31 -0.30
CA GLY A 50 -4.69 0.13 -0.65
C GLY A 50 -5.50 -0.30 0.57
N ILE A 51 -6.66 0.33 0.77
CA ILE A 51 -7.67 -0.07 1.76
C ILE A 51 -8.95 -0.37 0.99
N ALA A 52 -9.39 -1.62 1.01
CA ALA A 52 -10.61 -2.09 0.38
C ALA A 52 -11.68 -2.32 1.43
N THR A 53 -12.77 -1.57 1.36
CA THR A 53 -14.00 -1.71 2.16
C THR A 53 -15.18 -1.63 1.17
N ASP A 54 -16.34 -1.16 1.59
CA ASP A 54 -17.38 -0.74 0.63
C ASP A 54 -16.98 0.50 -0.18
N VAL A 55 -16.06 1.32 0.35
CA VAL A 55 -15.45 2.45 -0.36
C VAL A 55 -13.93 2.28 -0.38
N SER A 56 -13.41 1.69 -1.45
CA SER A 56 -11.97 1.43 -1.61
C SER A 56 -11.18 2.71 -1.89
N LYS A 57 -10.02 2.86 -1.24
CA LYS A 57 -9.11 4.01 -1.40
C LYS A 57 -7.66 3.56 -1.50
N THR A 58 -6.88 4.32 -2.26
CA THR A 58 -5.44 4.15 -2.43
C THR A 58 -4.71 5.41 -2.01
N HIS A 59 -3.56 5.22 -1.36
CA HIS A 59 -2.75 6.30 -0.80
C HIS A 59 -1.31 6.15 -1.27
N ARG A 60 -0.71 7.25 -1.74
CA ARG A 60 0.69 7.32 -2.15
C ARG A 60 1.51 8.00 -1.06
N PHE A 61 2.65 7.40 -0.74
CA PHE A 61 3.65 7.93 0.19
C PHE A 61 5.04 7.94 -0.44
N GLN A 62 5.89 8.83 0.05
CA GLN A 62 7.31 8.89 -0.26
C GLN A 62 8.09 9.01 1.06
N TRP A 63 8.74 7.93 1.46
CA TRP A 63 9.57 7.90 2.65
C TRP A 63 11.02 8.25 2.30
N ASN A 64 11.76 8.76 3.29
CA ASN A 64 13.16 9.17 3.14
C ASN A 64 14.08 8.47 4.16
N GLY A 65 13.65 7.31 4.68
CA GLY A 65 14.42 6.50 5.62
C GLY A 65 15.20 5.38 4.93
N ASP A 66 15.89 4.58 5.73
CA ASP A 66 16.49 3.33 5.26
C ASP A 66 15.43 2.25 4.96
N ARG A 67 15.86 1.09 4.47
CA ARG A 67 14.97 -0.02 4.13
C ARG A 67 14.05 -0.44 5.29
N TRP A 68 14.53 -0.39 6.53
CA TRP A 68 13.77 -0.80 7.71
C TRP A 68 12.80 0.30 8.15
N ASP A 69 13.24 1.56 8.17
CA ASP A 69 12.40 2.71 8.48
C ASP A 69 11.26 2.85 7.48
N ASN A 70 11.54 2.72 6.18
CA ASN A 70 10.52 2.79 5.12
C ASN A 70 9.46 1.70 5.30
N ARG A 71 9.86 0.45 5.59
CA ARG A 71 8.90 -0.64 5.87
C ARG A 71 8.08 -0.37 7.12
N ARG A 72 8.72 0.10 8.19
CA ARG A 72 8.04 0.41 9.46
C ARG A 72 7.01 1.51 9.27
N ARG A 73 7.37 2.61 8.59
CA ARG A 73 6.45 3.71 8.26
C ARG A 73 5.28 3.25 7.41
N SER A 74 5.51 2.40 6.40
CA SER A 74 4.44 1.85 5.57
C SER A 74 3.45 1.00 6.38
N VAL A 75 3.93 0.19 7.32
CA VAL A 75 3.03 -0.60 8.19
C VAL A 75 2.21 0.30 9.11
N ILE A 76 2.85 1.28 9.76
CA ILE A 76 2.16 2.24 10.64
C ILE A 76 1.09 3.01 9.85
N ALA A 77 1.44 3.55 8.68
CA ALA A 77 0.50 4.27 7.83
C ALA A 77 -0.68 3.38 7.39
N ALA A 78 -0.43 2.10 7.05
CA ALA A 78 -1.50 1.18 6.69
C ALA A 78 -2.48 0.93 7.85
N LEU A 79 -1.97 0.77 9.08
CA LEU A 79 -2.81 0.60 10.28
C LEU A 79 -3.60 1.88 10.59
N GLU A 80 -2.97 3.06 10.50
CA GLU A 80 -3.66 4.33 10.70
C GLU A 80 -4.77 4.57 9.67
N LEU A 81 -4.52 4.23 8.39
CA LEU A 81 -5.52 4.31 7.34
C LEU A 81 -6.66 3.31 7.55
N LEU A 82 -6.35 2.10 8.02
CA LEU A 82 -7.35 1.09 8.35
C LEU A 82 -8.27 1.57 9.47
N VAL A 83 -7.71 2.10 10.58
CA VAL A 83 -8.50 2.63 11.69
C VAL A 83 -9.44 3.74 11.20
N ARG A 84 -8.91 4.70 10.42
CA ARG A 84 -9.72 5.79 9.84
C ARG A 84 -10.83 5.28 8.92
N ALA A 85 -10.61 4.18 8.21
CA ALA A 85 -11.62 3.59 7.32
C ALA A 85 -12.73 2.84 8.07
N LEU A 86 -12.50 2.45 9.32
CA LEU A 86 -13.47 1.75 10.17
C LEU A 86 -14.25 2.69 11.11
N GLU A 87 -13.74 3.90 11.35
CA GLU A 87 -14.38 4.92 12.18
C GLU A 87 -15.36 5.82 11.41
N LEU A 88 -15.45 5.67 10.09
CA LEU A 88 -16.33 6.42 9.18
C LEU A 88 -17.50 5.56 8.71
#